data_AF-A0A496QJA2-F1
#
_entry.id   AF-A0A496QJA2-F1
#
_cell.length_a   1.000
_cell.length_b   1.000
_cell.length_c   1.000
_cell.angle_alpha   90.00
_cell.angle_beta   90.00
_cell.angle_gamma   90.00
#
_symmetry.space_group_name_H-M   'P 1'
#
loop_
_entity.id
_entity.type
_entity.pdbx_description
1 polymer ?
#
loop_
_entity_poly.entity_id
_entity_poly.type
_entity_poly.pdbx_seq_one_letter_code
_entity_poly.pdbx_strand_id
1 'polypeptide(L)' 'IDGESRTFCVEGLKRQNIPESIKVEGEGVGEVEPGVHAVTFYPDGSSSGGEIDLKWEGGRLDRIVIDKFLGLIRMERISS' A
#
# COMPACT_ATOMS: atom_id res chain seq x y z
N ILE A 1 7.52 3.13 -0.32
CA ILE A 1 7.85 2.18 0.77
C ILE A 1 9.33 2.30 1.00
N ASP A 2 9.71 3.00 2.07
CA ASP A 2 11.10 3.01 2.52
C ASP A 2 11.51 1.55 2.78
N GLY A 3 12.37 1.04 1.90
CA GLY A 3 12.77 -0.37 1.88
C GLY A 3 13.60 -0.76 3.10
N GLU A 4 14.19 0.20 3.80
CA GLU A 4 15.06 -0.05 4.94
C GLU A 4 14.29 -0.30 6.24
N SER A 5 13.07 0.23 6.36
CA SER A 5 12.22 0.09 7.55
C SER A 5 10.83 -0.42 7.20
N ARG A 6 10.74 -1.66 6.72
CA ARG A 6 9.50 -2.38 6.35
C ARG A 6 8.52 -2.48 7.53
N THR A 7 7.75 -1.42 7.74
CA THR A 7 6.89 -1.28 8.90
C THR A 7 5.48 -0.85 8.50
N PHE A 8 4.51 -1.24 9.31
CA PHE A 8 3.14 -0.74 9.23
C PHE A 8 2.73 -0.16 10.59
N CYS A 9 1.82 0.80 10.56
CA CYS A 9 1.29 1.44 11.74
C CYS A 9 -0.20 1.66 11.53
N VAL A 10 -1.00 1.34 12.55
CA VAL A 10 -2.41 1.75 12.62
C VAL A 10 -2.46 2.89 13.63
N GLU A 11 -3.25 3.92 13.35
CA GLU A 11 -3.39 5.06 14.26
C GLU A 11 -3.71 4.59 15.69
N GLY A 12 -3.01 5.15 16.68
CA GLY A 12 -3.13 4.76 18.08
C GLY A 12 -2.39 3.48 18.47
N LEU A 13 -1.77 2.75 17.54
CA LEU A 13 -0.95 1.57 17.80
C LEU A 13 0.54 1.85 17.63
N LYS A 14 1.36 0.97 18.22
CA LYS A 14 2.81 0.97 17.97
C LYS A 14 3.09 0.53 16.54
N ARG A 15 4.14 1.10 15.96
CA ARG A 15 4.70 0.65 14.68
C ARG A 15 5.12 -0.82 14.78
N GLN A 16 4.75 -1.62 13.79
CA GLN A 16 5.01 -3.05 13.69
C GLN A 16 5.80 -3.36 12.41
N ASN A 17 6.55 -4.46 12.41
CA ASN A 17 7.30 -4.89 11.23
C ASN A 17 6.38 -5.66 10.28
N ILE A 18 6.53 -5.42 8.98
CA ILE A 18 5.94 -6.27 7.95
C ILE A 18 6.81 -7.52 7.83
N PRO A 19 6.26 -8.73 8.01
CA PRO A 19 7.02 -9.98 7.88
C PRO A 19 7.76 -10.09 6.55
N GLU A 20 8.97 -10.66 6.57
CA GLU A 20 9.79 -10.82 5.37
C GLU A 20 9.14 -11.68 4.29
N SER A 21 8.32 -12.66 4.71
CA SER A 21 7.55 -13.56 3.84
C SER A 21 6.43 -12.87 3.04
N ILE A 22 6.12 -11.61 3.32
CA ILE A 22 5.20 -10.80 2.54
C ILE A 22 6.00 -9.94 1.58
N LYS A 23 5.76 -10.03 0.27
CA LYS A 23 6.33 -9.07 -0.68
C LYS A 23 5.31 -7.96 -0.94
N VAL A 24 5.76 -6.71 -0.88
CA VAL A 24 4.93 -5.52 -1.14
C VAL A 24 5.41 -4.87 -2.43
N GLU A 25 4.51 -4.69 -3.39
CA GLU A 25 4.77 -4.02 -4.66
C GLU A 25 3.71 -2.93 -4.88
N GLY A 26 4.08 -1.83 -5.52
CA GLY A 26 3.17 -0.74 -5.83
C GLY A 26 3.20 -0.40 -7.31
N GLU A 27 2.03 -0.23 -7.92
CA GLU A 27 1.87 0.24 -9.29
C GLU A 27 1.10 1.56 -9.29
N GLY A 28 1.60 2.55 -10.05
CA GLY A 28 0.96 3.87 -10.12
C GLY A 28 0.96 4.66 -8.80
N VAL A 29 1.69 4.21 -7.79
CA VAL A 29 1.88 4.90 -6.49
C VAL A 29 2.90 6.03 -6.68
N GLY A 30 2.60 7.22 -6.18
CA GLY A 30 3.47 8.38 -6.31
C GLY A 30 4.75 8.25 -5.49
N GLU A 31 5.85 8.78 -6.00
CA GLU A 31 7.08 8.99 -5.24
C GLU A 31 7.04 10.39 -4.61
N VAL A 32 7.21 10.47 -3.29
CA VAL A 32 7.19 11.73 -2.53
C VAL A 32 8.59 12.19 -2.14
N GLU A 33 9.52 11.25 -1.97
CA GLU A 33 10.95 11.46 -1.78
C GLU A 33 11.70 10.32 -2.46
N PRO A 34 13.00 10.45 -2.79
CA PRO A 34 13.77 9.38 -3.42
C PRO A 34 13.68 8.06 -2.64
N GLY A 35 13.09 7.03 -3.26
CA GLY A 35 12.84 5.72 -2.65
C GLY A 35 11.56 5.63 -1.81
N VAL A 36 10.97 6.76 -1.42
CA VAL A 36 9.74 6.82 -0.63
C VAL A 36 8.52 6.98 -1.52
N HIS A 37 7.88 5.85 -1.78
CA HIS A 37 6.58 5.78 -2.46
C HIS A 37 5.42 5.87 -1.47
N ALA A 38 4.42 6.70 -1.76
CA ALA A 38 3.23 6.93 -0.94
C ALA A 38 1.97 7.17 -1.78
N VAL A 39 0.81 6.87 -1.18
CA VAL A 39 -0.50 7.29 -1.68
C VAL A 39 -0.90 8.55 -0.92
N THR A 40 -1.10 9.65 -1.64
CA THR A 40 -1.47 10.94 -1.04
C THR A 40 -2.96 11.16 -1.19
N PHE A 41 -3.64 11.49 -0.10
CA PHE A 41 -5.03 11.93 -0.10
C PHE A 41 -5.08 13.45 0.04
N TYR A 42 -5.88 14.10 -0.81
CA TYR A 42 -6.00 15.54 -0.87
C TYR A 42 -7.24 16.02 -0.08
N PRO A 43 -7.26 17.30 0.37
CA PRO A 43 -8.39 17.83 1.14
C PRO A 43 -9.74 17.83 0.41
N ASP A 44 -9.73 17.72 -0.92
CA ASP A 44 -10.94 17.63 -1.75
C ASP A 44 -11.53 16.21 -1.83
N GLY A 45 -10.89 15.23 -1.15
CA GLY A 45 -11.30 13.83 -1.14
C GLY A 45 -10.69 13.00 -2.27
N SER A 46 -9.96 13.61 -3.20
CA SER A 46 -9.23 12.89 -4.25
C SER A 46 -7.94 12.25 -3.71
N SER A 47 -7.29 11.43 -4.53
CA SER A 47 -6.00 10.82 -4.19
C SER A 47 -5.04 10.74 -5.38
N SER A 48 -3.76 10.48 -5.11
CA SER A 48 -2.78 10.12 -6.14
C SER A 48 -3.12 8.82 -6.87
N GLY A 49 -3.99 7.99 -6.27
CA GLY A 49 -4.35 6.65 -6.70
C GLY A 49 -3.21 5.65 -6.66
N GLY A 50 -3.48 4.49 -7.25
CA GLY A 50 -2.52 3.40 -7.43
C GLY A 50 -3.03 2.07 -6.92
N GLU A 51 -2.19 1.07 -7.07
CA GLU A 51 -2.43 -0.30 -6.62
C GLU A 51 -1.26 -0.74 -5.74
N ILE A 52 -1.58 -1.45 -4.65
CA ILE A 52 -0.59 -2.04 -3.75
C ILE A 52 -0.87 -3.53 -3.64
N ASP A 53 0.09 -4.33 -4.09
CA ASP A 53 0.03 -5.78 -4.04
C ASP A 53 0.75 -6.32 -2.81
N LEU A 54 0.03 -7.10 -2.00
CA LEU A 54 0.56 -7.90 -0.90
C LEU A 54 0.60 -9.37 -1.35
N LYS A 55 1.80 -9.83 -1.69
CA LYS A 55 2.06 -11.22 -2.10
C LYS A 55 2.51 -12.02 -0.88
N TRP A 56 1.72 -13.01 -0.51
CA TRP A 56 1.97 -13.84 0.66
C TRP A 56 2.63 -15.16 0.28
N GLU A 57 3.32 -15.75 1.25
CA GLU A 57 3.74 -17.15 1.15
C GLU A 57 2.52 -18.06 0.91
N GLY A 58 2.66 -19.03 -0.02
CA GLY A 58 1.57 -19.90 -0.44
C GLY A 58 0.68 -19.36 -1.57
N GLY A 59 1.05 -18.25 -2.21
CA GLY A 59 0.45 -17.81 -3.48
C GLY A 59 -0.79 -16.93 -3.35
N ARG A 60 -1.23 -16.62 -2.13
CA ARG A 60 -2.28 -15.59 -1.91
C ARG A 60 -1.77 -14.23 -2.37
N LEU A 61 -2.60 -13.51 -3.10
CA LEU A 61 -2.41 -12.11 -3.45
C LEU A 61 -3.58 -11.29 -2.90
N ASP A 62 -3.29 -10.30 -2.07
CA ASP A 62 -4.27 -9.28 -1.70
C ASP A 62 -3.86 -7.96 -2.37
N ARG A 63 -4.75 -7.36 -3.16
CA ARG A 63 -4.53 -6.09 -3.87
C ARG A 63 -5.36 -4.99 -3.25
N ILE A 64 -4.72 -3.89 -2.90
CA ILE A 64 -5.38 -2.66 -2.46
C ILE A 64 -5.44 -1.73 -3.66
N VAL A 65 -6.63 -1.35 -4.09
CA VAL A 65 -6.82 -0.39 -5.19
C VAL A 65 -7.34 0.92 -4.62
N ILE A 66 -6.68 2.02 -4.99
CA ILE A 66 -7.02 3.36 -4.55
C ILE A 66 -7.47 4.18 -5.76
N ASP A 67 -8.71 4.66 -5.71
CA ASP A 67 -9.28 5.51 -6.75
C ASP A 67 -8.73 6.94 -6.67
N LYS A 68 -8.37 7.51 -7.83
CA LYS A 68 -7.82 8.87 -7.93
C LYS A 68 -8.84 9.96 -7.64
N PHE A 69 -10.09 9.77 -8.05
CA PHE A 69 -11.07 10.86 -8.05
C PHE A 69 -11.80 10.99 -6.72
N LEU A 70 -12.17 9.84 -6.13
CA LEU A 70 -12.99 9.76 -4.93
C LEU A 70 -12.21 9.33 -3.69
N GLY A 71 -10.93 8.99 -3.83
CA GLY A 71 -10.12 8.48 -2.72
C GLY A 71 -10.65 7.15 -2.15
N LEU A 72 -11.47 6.43 -2.91
CA LEU A 72 -12.04 5.16 -2.45
C LEU A 72 -10.96 4.08 -2.41
N ILE A 73 -10.95 3.33 -1.32
CA ILE A 73 -10.04 2.22 -1.11
C ILE A 73 -10.87 0.94 -1.19
N ARG A 74 -10.45 -0.01 -2.03
CA ARG A 74 -10.98 -1.37 -2.04
C ARG A 74 -9.87 -2.39 -1.89
N MET A 75 -10.21 -3.54 -1.32
CA MET A 75 -9.32 -4.68 -1.21
C MET A 75 -9.88 -5.84 -2.03
N GLU A 76 -9.07 -6.35 -2.93
CA GLU A 76 -9.38 -7.51 -3.76
C GLU A 76 -8.53 -8.68 -3.26
N ARG A 77 -9.17 -9.81 -2.97
CA ARG A 77 -8.47 -11.05 -2.66
C ARG A 77 -8.42 -11.92 -3.90
N ILE A 78 -7.22 -12.19 -4.37
CA ILE A 78 -6.95 -13.02 -5.53
C ILE A 78 -6.34 -14.31 -4.99
N SER A 79 -7.19 -15.32 -4.84
CA SER A 79 -6.78 -16.70 -4.59
C SER A 79 -6.47 -17.38 -5.91
N SER A 80 -5.29 -17.99 -6.00
CA SER A 80 -4.92 -18.90 -7.10
C SER A 80 -5.64 -20.23 -6.99
#